data_AF-A0A3B8PMG4-F1
#
_entry.id   AF-A0A3B8PMG4-F1
#
_cell.length_a   1.000
_cell.length_b   1.000
_cell.length_c   1.000
_cell.angle_alpha   90.00
_cell.angle_beta   90.00
_cell.angle_gamma   90.00
#
_symmetry.space_group_name_H-M   'P 1'
#
loop_
_entity.id
_entity.type
_entity.pdbx_description
1 polymer ?
#
loop_
_entity_poly.entity_id
_entity_poly.type
_entity_poly.pdbx_seq_one_letter_code
_entity_poly.pdbx_strand_id
1 'polypeptide(L)'
;MLKSLVPVGLALLLTTAEVSAAEKPAKPKASSRPIKALLVTGGCCHDYARQKQIITRGISARANVVWTVAHQGGTSTNAKIPLYRDRNWADGFDVVVHNECFANVRDVEWLERGLAPHRQG
;
A
#
# COMPACT_ATOMS: atom_id res chain seq x y z
N MET A 1 82.04 -7.81 26.11
CA MET A 1 81.41 -6.82 25.22
C MET A 1 81.43 -7.37 23.80
N LEU A 2 80.32 -7.93 23.33
CA LEU A 2 80.16 -8.34 21.92
C LEU A 2 78.75 -7.92 21.50
N LYS A 3 78.70 -7.06 20.48
CA LYS A 3 77.49 -6.44 19.93
C LYS A 3 76.92 -7.31 18.81
N SER A 4 75.62 -7.12 18.57
CA SER A 4 74.89 -7.36 17.30
C SER A 4 74.56 -8.83 16.97
N LEU A 5 73.46 -9.17 16.30
CA LEU A 5 72.45 -8.42 15.53
C LEU A 5 71.22 -9.38 15.42
N VAL A 6 70.01 -8.96 15.80
CA VAL A 6 68.77 -9.73 15.56
C VAL A 6 68.09 -9.14 14.34
N PRO A 7 67.74 -9.92 13.29
CA PRO A 7 67.00 -9.41 12.17
C PRO A 7 65.53 -9.26 12.60
N VAL A 8 65.00 -8.04 12.55
CA VAL A 8 63.57 -7.79 12.67
C VAL A 8 62.92 -8.29 11.39
N GLY A 9 62.39 -9.51 11.43
CA GLY A 9 61.54 -10.06 10.39
C GLY A 9 60.19 -9.36 10.41
N LEU A 10 59.87 -8.62 9.35
CA LEU A 10 58.56 -8.02 9.13
C LEU A 10 57.54 -9.12 8.82
N ALA A 11 56.84 -9.60 9.84
CA ALA A 11 55.73 -10.53 9.69
C ALA A 11 54.50 -9.78 9.18
N LEU A 12 54.15 -9.99 7.90
CA LEU A 12 52.92 -9.48 7.29
C LEU A 12 51.73 -10.35 7.76
N LEU A 13 51.04 -9.90 8.80
CA LEU A 13 49.78 -10.49 9.26
C LEU A 13 48.66 -10.16 8.26
N LEU A 14 48.30 -11.12 7.41
CA LEU A 14 47.05 -11.09 6.65
C LEU A 14 45.88 -11.29 7.61
N THR A 15 45.25 -10.21 8.04
CA THR A 15 43.95 -10.26 8.73
C THR A 15 42.88 -10.56 7.69
N THR A 16 42.33 -11.78 7.67
CA THR A 16 41.11 -12.09 6.92
C THR A 16 39.95 -11.41 7.61
N ALA A 17 39.41 -10.36 6.99
CA ALA A 17 38.14 -9.77 7.41
C ALA A 17 37.02 -10.77 7.08
N GLU A 18 36.39 -11.35 8.10
CA GLU A 18 35.14 -12.07 7.94
C GLU A 18 34.06 -11.08 7.51
N VAL A 19 33.68 -11.16 6.24
CA VAL A 19 32.51 -10.46 5.72
C VAL A 19 31.28 -11.13 6.35
N SER A 20 30.73 -10.50 7.38
CA SER A 20 29.45 -10.91 7.97
C SER A 20 28.38 -10.87 6.88
N ALA A 21 27.80 -12.03 6.58
CA ALA A 21 26.73 -12.15 5.62
C ALA A 21 25.55 -11.30 6.09
N ALA A 22 25.24 -10.24 5.36
CA ALA A 22 24.08 -9.39 5.62
C ALA A 22 22.83 -10.27 5.70
N GLU A 23 22.18 -10.27 6.86
CA GLU A 23 20.95 -11.00 7.12
C GLU A 23 19.89 -10.50 6.12
N LYS A 24 19.45 -11.40 5.23
CA LYS A 24 18.37 -11.08 4.28
C LYS A 24 17.16 -10.60 5.08
N PRO A 25 16.59 -9.42 4.78
CA PRO A 25 15.40 -8.97 5.48
C PRO A 25 14.31 -10.04 5.34
N ALA A 26 13.83 -10.53 6.48
CA ALA A 26 12.76 -11.51 6.52
C ALA A 26 11.55 -10.92 5.79
N LYS A 27 11.05 -11.62 4.76
CA LYS A 27 9.77 -11.27 4.15
C LYS A 27 8.70 -11.30 5.25
N PRO A 28 7.87 -10.25 5.40
CA PRO A 28 6.76 -10.27 6.33
C PRO A 28 5.94 -11.54 6.10
N LYS A 29 5.66 -12.31 7.15
CA LYS A 29 4.74 -13.45 7.06
C LYS A 29 3.39 -12.88 6.60
N ALA A 30 2.99 -13.22 5.38
CA ALA A 30 1.68 -12.84 4.87
C ALA A 30 0.62 -13.32 5.87
N SER A 31 -0.20 -12.39 6.35
CA SER A 31 -1.38 -12.70 7.15
C SER A 31 -2.20 -13.78 6.42
N SER A 32 -2.58 -14.85 7.13
CA SER A 32 -3.32 -15.98 6.53
C SER A 32 -4.77 -15.61 6.18
N ARG A 33 -5.33 -14.57 6.82
CA ARG A 33 -6.68 -14.10 6.52
C ARG A 33 -6.70 -13.25 5.25
N PRO A 34 -7.78 -13.27 4.46
CA PRO A 34 -7.93 -12.36 3.34
C PRO A 34 -7.86 -10.90 3.76
N ILE A 35 -7.29 -10.07 2.89
CA ILE A 35 -7.37 -8.61 2.96
C ILE A 35 -8.82 -8.22 2.63
N LYS A 36 -9.48 -7.48 3.52
CA LYS A 36 -10.80 -6.91 3.28
C LYS A 36 -10.62 -5.57 2.58
N ALA A 37 -10.92 -5.51 1.29
CA ALA A 37 -10.75 -4.32 0.48
C ALA A 37 -12.09 -3.70 0.07
N LEU A 38 -12.16 -2.37 0.11
CA LEU A 38 -13.27 -1.61 -0.46
C LEU A 38 -12.82 -0.94 -1.75
N LEU A 39 -13.54 -1.18 -2.85
CA LEU A 39 -13.39 -0.41 -4.08
C LEU A 39 -14.53 0.61 -4.18
N VAL A 40 -14.18 1.89 -4.07
CA VAL A 40 -15.08 3.00 -4.40
C VAL A 40 -14.92 3.31 -5.88
N THR A 41 -16.02 3.34 -6.64
CA THR A 41 -15.93 3.55 -8.09
C THR A 41 -17.18 4.18 -8.69
N GLY A 42 -17.04 4.86 -9.83
CA GLY A 42 -18.13 5.50 -10.56
C GLY A 42 -17.89 6.99 -10.83
N GLY A 43 -18.86 7.67 -11.45
CA GLY A 43 -18.71 9.03 -11.95
C GLY A 43 -18.59 9.08 -13.48
N CYS A 44 -18.17 10.23 -14.01
CA CYS A 44 -18.37 10.57 -15.41
C CYS A 44 -17.52 9.83 -16.44
N CYS A 45 -16.22 9.67 -16.19
CA CYS A 45 -15.29 9.87 -17.30
C CYS A 45 -14.59 8.59 -17.77
N HIS A 46 -14.95 7.45 -17.19
CA HIS A 46 -14.32 6.16 -17.47
C HIS A 46 -15.34 5.02 -17.50
N ASP A 47 -14.96 3.88 -18.10
CA ASP A 47 -15.74 2.65 -18.05
C ASP A 47 -15.58 1.95 -16.69
N TYR A 48 -16.19 2.54 -15.66
CA TYR A 48 -16.17 2.01 -14.31
C TYR A 48 -16.86 0.63 -14.20
N ALA A 49 -17.77 0.32 -15.12
CA ALA A 49 -18.45 -0.98 -15.14
C ALA A 49 -17.46 -2.10 -15.49
N ARG A 50 -16.56 -1.86 -16.44
CA ARG A 50 -15.47 -2.78 -16.80
C ARG A 50 -14.30 -2.70 -15.83
N GLN A 51 -13.87 -1.50 -15.45
CA GLN A 51 -12.71 -1.32 -14.57
C GLN A 51 -12.91 -2.00 -13.21
N LYS A 52 -14.11 -1.95 -12.61
CA LYS A 52 -14.37 -2.69 -11.36
C LYS A 52 -14.12 -4.18 -11.47
N GLN A 53 -14.37 -4.79 -12.64
CA GLN A 53 -14.09 -6.20 -12.88
C GLN A 53 -12.60 -6.45 -13.08
N ILE A 54 -11.91 -5.61 -13.86
CA ILE A 54 -10.48 -5.75 -14.13
C ILE A 54 -9.67 -5.62 -12.83
N ILE A 55 -9.93 -4.59 -12.04
CA ILE A 55 -9.21 -4.29 -10.81
C ILE A 55 -9.38 -5.44 -9.80
N THR A 56 -10.64 -5.78 -9.48
CA THR A 56 -10.94 -6.79 -8.46
C THR A 56 -10.42 -8.17 -8.86
N ARG A 57 -10.72 -8.65 -10.07
CA ARG A 57 -10.25 -9.96 -10.56
C ARG A 57 -8.74 -10.01 -10.69
N GLY A 58 -8.15 -8.93 -11.22
CA GLY A 58 -6.71 -8.82 -11.36
C GLY A 58 -6.02 -8.97 -10.01
N ILE A 59 -6.37 -8.13 -9.04
CA ILE A 59 -5.72 -8.15 -7.73
C ILE A 59 -5.98 -9.48 -7.02
N SER A 60 -7.20 -10.01 -7.04
CA SER A 60 -7.53 -11.30 -6.42
C SER A 60 -6.78 -12.48 -7.05
N ALA A 61 -6.28 -12.37 -8.29
CA ALA A 61 -5.40 -13.38 -8.89
C ALA A 61 -3.96 -13.35 -8.33
N ARG A 62 -3.58 -12.32 -7.57
CA ARG A 62 -2.21 -12.09 -7.07
C ARG A 62 -2.12 -11.95 -5.55
N ALA A 63 -3.25 -11.71 -4.89
CA ALA A 63 -3.33 -11.56 -3.45
C ALA A 63 -4.65 -12.13 -2.93
N ASN A 64 -4.64 -12.64 -1.70
CA ASN A 64 -5.84 -13.13 -1.03
C ASN A 64 -6.69 -11.93 -0.57
N VAL A 65 -7.60 -11.46 -1.42
CA VAL A 65 -8.41 -10.25 -1.18
C VAL A 65 -9.89 -10.56 -1.35
N VAL A 66 -10.70 -10.13 -0.39
CA VAL A 66 -12.17 -10.10 -0.46
C VAL A 66 -12.61 -8.66 -0.70
N TRP A 67 -13.39 -8.45 -1.76
CA TRP A 67 -13.80 -7.13 -2.21
C TRP A 67 -15.24 -6.80 -1.83
N THR A 68 -15.43 -5.63 -1.22
CA THR A 68 -16.70 -4.89 -1.27
C THR A 68 -16.58 -3.82 -2.36
N VAL A 69 -17.61 -3.68 -3.22
CA VAL A 69 -17.59 -2.72 -4.33
C VAL A 69 -18.74 -1.73 -4.20
N ALA A 70 -18.39 -0.45 -4.01
CA ALA A 70 -19.31 0.67 -4.01
C ALA A 70 -19.28 1.38 -5.37
N HIS A 71 -20.06 0.86 -6.34
CA HIS A 71 -20.21 1.51 -7.64
C HIS A 71 -21.35 2.53 -7.59
N GLN A 72 -21.05 3.81 -7.41
CA GLN A 72 -22.02 4.88 -7.15
C GLN A 72 -21.68 6.16 -7.95
N GLY A 73 -22.64 7.08 -8.07
CA GLY A 73 -22.42 8.39 -8.69
C GLY A 73 -22.74 8.49 -10.20
N GLY A 74 -23.14 7.37 -10.82
CA GLY A 74 -23.61 7.35 -12.21
C GLY A 74 -22.55 7.91 -13.16
N THR A 75 -22.97 8.79 -14.06
CA THR A 75 -22.12 9.45 -15.06
C THR A 75 -21.84 10.93 -14.75
N SER A 76 -22.08 11.38 -13.52
CA SER A 76 -21.97 12.80 -13.16
C SER A 76 -20.57 13.15 -12.64
N THR A 77 -20.10 14.34 -13.01
CA THR A 77 -18.92 14.97 -12.39
C THR A 77 -19.21 15.54 -11.00
N ASN A 78 -20.48 15.72 -10.62
CA ASN A 78 -20.89 16.39 -9.38
C ASN A 78 -21.75 15.47 -8.49
N ALA A 79 -21.36 14.20 -8.39
CA ALA A 79 -22.08 13.22 -7.58
C ALA A 79 -21.55 13.18 -6.14
N LYS A 80 -22.45 13.42 -5.18
CA LYS A 80 -22.20 13.13 -3.76
C LYS A 80 -22.73 11.74 -3.43
N ILE A 81 -21.87 10.73 -3.50
CA ILE A 81 -22.27 9.33 -3.32
C ILE A 81 -22.83 9.06 -1.91
N PRO A 82 -23.85 8.20 -1.78
CA PRO A 82 -24.39 7.78 -0.49
C PRO A 82 -23.35 7.23 0.50
N LEU A 83 -22.32 6.55 0.02
CA LEU A 83 -21.29 5.93 0.86
C LEU A 83 -20.70 6.92 1.90
N TYR A 84 -20.30 8.12 1.49
CA TYR A 84 -19.66 9.10 2.38
C TYR A 84 -20.64 9.85 3.30
N ARG A 85 -21.93 9.50 3.28
CA ARG A 85 -22.88 10.02 4.28
C ARG A 85 -22.70 9.34 5.63
N ASP A 86 -22.27 8.08 5.62
CA ASP A 86 -21.85 7.35 6.81
C ASP A 86 -20.46 7.84 7.24
N ARG A 87 -20.29 8.14 8.53
CA ARG A 87 -19.00 8.57 9.09
C ARG A 87 -18.03 7.40 9.26
N ASN A 88 -18.56 6.19 9.28
CA ASN A 88 -17.82 4.95 9.54
C ASN A 88 -17.71 4.10 8.26
N TRP A 89 -17.82 4.73 7.08
CA TRP A 89 -17.91 4.03 5.79
C TRP A 89 -16.70 3.13 5.49
N ALA A 90 -15.54 3.43 6.09
CA ALA A 90 -14.29 2.69 5.91
C ALA A 90 -14.06 1.61 6.99
N ASP A 91 -14.89 1.55 8.03
CA ASP A 91 -14.67 0.64 9.16
C ASP A 91 -14.69 -0.82 8.71
N GLY A 92 -13.74 -1.61 9.22
CA GLY A 92 -13.64 -3.04 8.95
C GLY A 92 -12.98 -3.40 7.61
N PHE A 93 -12.52 -2.41 6.84
CA PHE A 93 -11.64 -2.61 5.69
C PHE A 93 -10.17 -2.43 6.07
N ASP A 94 -9.32 -3.29 5.51
CA ASP A 94 -7.87 -3.16 5.64
C ASP A 94 -7.30 -2.16 4.62
N VAL A 95 -7.98 -1.99 3.49
CA VAL A 95 -7.56 -1.08 2.41
C VAL A 95 -8.77 -0.56 1.65
N VAL A 96 -8.68 0.70 1.21
CA VAL A 96 -9.65 1.32 0.30
C VAL A 96 -8.94 1.69 -0.99
N VAL A 97 -9.55 1.36 -2.12
CA VAL A 97 -9.13 1.78 -3.46
C VAL A 97 -10.16 2.76 -4.00
N HIS A 98 -9.72 3.98 -4.27
CA HIS A 98 -10.53 5.02 -4.93
C HIS A 98 -10.31 4.95 -6.44
N ASN A 99 -11.38 4.65 -7.17
CA ASN A 99 -11.44 4.63 -8.62
C ASN A 99 -12.72 5.32 -9.08
N GLU A 100 -12.91 6.56 -8.63
CA GLU A 100 -14.06 7.40 -8.92
C GLU A 100 -13.65 8.76 -9.49
N CYS A 101 -14.59 9.44 -10.16
CA CYS A 101 -14.37 10.78 -10.70
C CYS A 101 -15.58 11.67 -10.43
N PHE A 102 -15.45 12.51 -9.39
CA PHE A 102 -16.45 13.52 -8.99
C PHE A 102 -15.84 14.93 -9.04
N ALA A 103 -15.16 15.24 -10.15
CA ALA A 103 -14.30 16.42 -10.31
C ALA A 103 -14.96 17.79 -10.07
N ASN A 104 -16.28 17.89 -10.17
CA ASN A 104 -17.03 19.13 -9.98
C ASN A 104 -17.66 19.26 -8.58
N VAL A 105 -17.42 18.34 -7.66
CA VAL A 105 -17.84 18.49 -6.26
C VAL A 105 -16.95 19.53 -5.56
N ARG A 106 -17.57 20.59 -5.04
CA ARG A 106 -16.89 21.68 -4.31
C ARG A 106 -17.24 21.76 -2.83
N ASP A 107 -18.03 20.81 -2.34
CA ASP A 107 -18.45 20.77 -0.94
C ASP A 107 -17.30 20.24 -0.07
N VAL A 108 -16.67 21.15 0.67
CA VAL A 108 -15.53 20.84 1.54
C VAL A 108 -15.93 19.85 2.64
N GLU A 109 -17.10 20.00 3.26
CA GLU A 109 -17.50 19.10 4.35
C GLU A 109 -17.66 17.67 3.83
N TRP A 110 -18.25 17.52 2.64
CA TRP A 110 -18.38 16.22 2.00
C TRP A 110 -17.03 15.60 1.61
N LEU A 111 -16.10 16.40 1.06
CA LEU A 111 -14.75 15.95 0.75
C LEU A 111 -14.00 15.49 2.01
N GLU A 112 -14.11 16.26 3.09
CA GLU A 112 -13.50 15.96 4.38
C GLU A 112 -14.00 14.63 4.97
N ARG A 113 -15.27 14.24 4.75
CA ARG A 113 -15.79 12.92 5.14
C ARG A 113 -15.12 11.77 4.39
N GLY A 114 -14.83 11.96 3.10
CA GLY A 114 -14.09 10.97 2.30
C GLY A 114 -12.62 10.87 2.71
N LEU A 115 -12.01 11.98 3.14
CA LEU A 115 -10.60 12.03 3.54
C LEU A 115 -10.37 11.58 4.99
N ALA A 116 -11.34 11.74 5.88
CA ALA A 116 -11.22 11.51 7.31
C ALA A 116 -10.56 10.17 7.69
N PRO A 117 -11.00 8.99 7.19
CA PRO A 117 -10.37 7.73 7.58
C PRO A 117 -8.90 7.62 7.13
N HIS A 118 -8.54 8.17 5.95
CA HIS A 118 -7.15 8.14 5.47
C HIS A 118 -6.20 8.99 6.32
N ARG A 119 -6.72 10.01 7.01
CA ARG A 119 -5.93 10.82 7.94
C ARG A 119 -5.75 10.16 9.31
N GLN A 120 -6.64 9.25 9.67
CA GLN A 120 -6.63 8.58 10.97
C GLN A 120 -5.75 7.32 10.96
N GLY A 121 -5.52 6.72 9.79
CA GLY A 121 -4.78 5.47 9.63
C GLY A 121 -5.65 4.25 9.95
#